data_AF-A0A1Y1VJH2-F1
#
_entry.id   AF-A0A1Y1VJH2-F1
#
_cell.length_a   1.000
_cell.length_b   1.000
_cell.length_c   1.000
_cell.angle_alpha   90.00
_cell.angle_beta   90.00
_cell.angle_gamma   90.00
#
_symmetry.space_group_name_H-M   'P 1'
#
loop_
_entity.id
_entity.type
_entity.pdbx_description
1 polymer ?
#
loop_
_entity_poly.entity_id
_entity_poly.type
_entity_poly.pdbx_seq_one_letter_code
_entity_poly.pdbx_strand_id
1 'polypeptide(L)'
;MNYDYDIFAGDMDDDVDMFAGTDDHKHDDIRVVRNSISNPSLLDNWDDPDGYYRVILGEMLDNRYHVYTNLGKGVFSTVVKAKDTKNNDKEVAIKIIRNNDTMRRASLKEISILNKLMEADPDDRKHIVRMISNFEYRGHICVVFELLGMNLREVLKKYGKDVGINIKAVRVYAQQLFLALSLLKKCKVLHADIKPDNVLVNESKNTLKLCDLGSASFDNENDITPYLVSRFYRAPEIILGLAYDSAIDVWSVGCTLYELYTGKILFPGHTNNHMLKYMMELKGKFPNKMIRKGQFGSQHFDESMNFMQVETDKITGKEIIKSVNIIKPTKDLKSRLLPNTSKLNEGELEMVTQFVDLLEKCFVLNPEKRITAREALSHPFLSRHH
;
A
#
# COMPACT_ATOMS: atom_id res chain seq x y z
N MET A 1 21.41 -24.04 16.45
CA MET A 1 20.56 -24.32 15.28
C MET A 1 19.24 -23.62 15.50
N ASN A 2 19.06 -22.49 14.82
CA ASN A 2 17.79 -21.84 14.45
C ASN A 2 18.21 -20.56 13.72
N TYR A 3 18.27 -20.65 12.39
CA TYR A 3 18.44 -19.49 11.53
C TYR A 3 17.03 -19.06 11.13
N ASP A 4 16.47 -18.08 11.85
CA ASP A 4 15.30 -17.34 11.39
C ASP A 4 15.77 -16.39 10.29
N TYR A 5 15.63 -16.84 9.04
CA TYR A 5 15.79 -15.99 7.87
C TYR A 5 14.59 -15.05 7.77
N ASP A 6 14.84 -13.77 7.99
CA ASP A 6 13.89 -12.67 7.83
C ASP A 6 13.61 -12.44 6.33
N ILE A 7 12.49 -12.95 5.83
CA ILE A 7 12.07 -12.85 4.41
C ILE A 7 11.57 -11.43 4.07
N PHE A 8 11.50 -10.52 5.04
CA PHE A 8 10.98 -9.15 4.86
C PHE A 8 12.02 -8.05 5.12
N ALA A 9 13.28 -8.41 5.36
CA ALA A 9 14.40 -7.49 5.50
C ALA A 9 15.27 -7.50 4.22
N GLY A 10 14.67 -7.13 3.09
CA GLY A 10 15.42 -6.72 1.90
C GLY A 10 15.72 -5.22 1.96
N ASP A 11 16.96 -4.84 1.69
CA ASP A 11 17.42 -3.45 1.62
C ASP A 11 16.49 -2.60 0.73
N MET A 12 15.90 -1.57 1.33
CA MET A 12 14.92 -0.64 0.73
C MET A 12 15.61 0.43 -0.14
N ASP A 13 16.29 0.03 -1.21
CA ASP A 13 16.70 0.98 -2.26
C ASP A 13 16.21 0.60 -3.67
N ASP A 14 15.60 -0.57 -3.88
CA ASP A 14 15.11 -1.01 -5.21
C ASP A 14 13.66 -1.55 -5.19
N ASP A 15 12.73 -0.84 -4.55
CA ASP A 15 11.29 -1.07 -4.76
C ASP A 15 10.86 -0.52 -6.13
N VAL A 16 11.11 -1.30 -7.18
CA VAL A 16 10.65 -1.04 -8.54
C VAL A 16 9.13 -1.25 -8.60
N ASP A 17 8.43 -0.15 -8.91
CA ASP A 17 6.98 -0.06 -9.03
C ASP A 17 6.42 -1.05 -10.05
N MET A 18 5.57 -1.98 -9.62
CA MET A 18 5.01 -3.03 -10.47
C MET A 18 3.94 -2.51 -11.44
N PHE A 19 3.36 -1.33 -11.23
CA PHE A 19 2.16 -0.92 -11.96
C PHE A 19 2.32 0.31 -12.84
N ALA A 20 3.53 0.86 -12.94
CA ALA A 20 3.80 2.07 -13.70
C ALA A 20 4.77 1.85 -14.86
N GLY A 21 4.37 2.30 -16.06
CA GLY A 21 5.24 2.25 -17.23
C GLY A 21 6.48 3.14 -17.05
N THR A 22 7.66 2.55 -17.16
CA THR A 22 8.91 3.30 -17.26
C THR A 22 9.02 3.93 -18.66
N ASP A 23 8.62 5.19 -18.81
CA ASP A 23 8.89 5.98 -20.03
C ASP A 23 10.34 6.50 -19.98
N ASP A 24 11.29 5.67 -20.43
CA ASP A 24 12.64 6.13 -20.74
C ASP A 24 12.83 6.06 -22.26
N HIS A 25 12.56 7.20 -22.93
CA HIS A 25 12.85 7.39 -24.34
C HIS A 25 14.37 7.45 -24.55
N LYS A 26 14.99 6.28 -24.72
CA LYS A 26 16.29 6.15 -25.38
C LYS A 26 16.11 5.36 -26.67
N HIS A 27 16.28 6.05 -27.79
CA HIS A 27 16.43 5.45 -29.10
C HIS A 27 17.72 4.63 -29.13
N ASP A 28 17.61 3.33 -28.85
CA ASP A 28 18.64 2.35 -29.20
C ASP A 28 18.14 1.50 -30.37
N ASP A 29 18.98 1.36 -31.40
CA ASP A 29 18.69 0.75 -32.68
C ASP A 29 18.08 -0.66 -32.55
N ILE A 30 16.86 -0.82 -33.09
CA ILE A 30 16.12 -2.08 -33.13
C ILE A 30 16.80 -3.02 -34.13
N ARG A 31 17.51 -4.04 -33.64
CA ARG A 31 17.83 -5.24 -34.44
C ARG A 31 16.66 -6.20 -34.39
N VAL A 32 15.88 -6.25 -35.47
CA VAL A 32 14.88 -7.29 -35.72
C VAL A 32 15.61 -8.62 -35.96
N VAL A 33 15.70 -9.47 -34.93
CA VAL A 33 16.15 -10.85 -35.09
C VAL A 33 14.96 -11.70 -35.51
N ARG A 34 14.83 -11.97 -36.82
CA ARG A 34 13.98 -13.05 -37.31
C ARG A 34 14.65 -14.39 -36.98
N ASN A 35 14.33 -14.97 -35.82
CA ASN A 35 14.72 -16.35 -35.52
C ASN A 35 13.71 -17.31 -36.14
N SER A 36 14.00 -17.73 -37.37
CA SER A 36 13.58 -19.02 -37.90
C SER A 36 14.47 -20.12 -37.31
N ILE A 37 13.83 -21.21 -36.88
CA ILE A 37 14.38 -22.49 -36.36
C ILE A 37 14.42 -22.56 -34.82
N SER A 38 13.32 -23.10 -34.28
CA SER A 38 13.12 -23.53 -32.90
C SER A 38 13.99 -24.74 -32.56
N ASN A 39 14.88 -24.58 -31.57
CA ASN A 39 15.58 -25.70 -30.96
C ASN A 39 14.78 -26.16 -29.72
N PRO A 40 14.18 -27.36 -29.71
CA PRO A 40 13.24 -27.77 -28.65
C PRO A 40 13.88 -27.90 -27.26
N SER A 41 15.20 -28.06 -27.19
CA SER A 41 15.96 -28.29 -25.95
C SER A 41 16.41 -27.01 -25.22
N LEU A 42 16.13 -25.82 -25.78
CA LEU A 42 16.36 -24.52 -25.11
C LEU A 42 15.07 -23.93 -24.53
N LEU A 43 13.93 -24.62 -24.68
CA LEU A 43 12.59 -24.17 -24.28
C LEU A 43 12.23 -24.55 -22.84
N ASP A 44 13.05 -25.31 -22.12
CA ASP A 44 12.67 -25.85 -20.81
C ASP A 44 13.00 -24.95 -19.62
N ASN A 45 13.55 -23.75 -19.85
CA ASN A 45 13.80 -22.79 -18.76
C ASN A 45 13.10 -21.46 -19.00
N TRP A 46 11.77 -21.48 -18.85
CA TRP A 46 10.90 -20.30 -18.87
C TRP A 46 11.14 -19.36 -17.68
N ASP A 47 11.82 -19.86 -16.66
CA ASP A 47 11.98 -19.20 -15.38
C ASP A 47 13.40 -18.62 -15.27
N ASP A 48 13.57 -17.46 -14.64
CA ASP A 48 14.88 -17.01 -14.17
C ASP A 48 15.32 -17.85 -12.94
N PRO A 49 16.59 -17.75 -12.47
CA PRO A 49 17.07 -18.51 -11.31
C PRO A 49 16.26 -18.27 -10.02
N ASP A 50 15.57 -17.14 -9.96
CA ASP A 50 14.70 -16.80 -8.85
C ASP A 50 13.29 -17.39 -9.05
N GLY A 51 12.90 -17.89 -10.22
CA GLY A 51 11.56 -18.43 -10.48
C GLY A 51 10.57 -17.41 -11.03
N TYR A 52 11.04 -16.27 -11.53
CA TYR A 52 10.20 -15.35 -12.29
C TYR A 52 10.07 -15.82 -13.73
N TYR A 53 8.88 -15.61 -14.31
CA TYR A 53 8.66 -15.85 -15.72
C TYR A 53 9.47 -14.87 -16.59
N ARG A 54 10.23 -15.40 -17.56
CA ARG A 54 10.98 -14.58 -18.52
C ARG A 54 10.04 -14.04 -19.61
N VAL A 55 9.51 -12.84 -19.38
CA VAL A 55 8.60 -12.17 -20.32
C VAL A 55 9.29 -11.88 -21.65
N ILE A 56 8.66 -12.31 -22.76
CA ILE A 56 9.08 -11.99 -24.12
C ILE A 56 8.07 -10.99 -24.72
N LEU A 57 8.53 -9.79 -25.09
CA LEU A 57 7.68 -8.81 -25.76
C LEU A 57 7.23 -9.35 -27.13
N GLY A 58 5.94 -9.23 -27.42
CA GLY A 58 5.28 -9.83 -28.58
C GLY A 58 4.73 -11.24 -28.33
N GLU A 59 4.98 -11.84 -27.17
CA GLU A 59 4.44 -13.15 -26.83
C GLU A 59 2.91 -13.12 -26.66
N MET A 60 2.26 -14.23 -27.01
CA MET A 60 0.83 -14.43 -26.80
C MET A 60 0.60 -15.36 -25.59
N LEU A 61 0.05 -14.82 -24.51
CA LEU A 61 -0.35 -15.59 -23.33
C LEU A 61 -1.80 -16.09 -23.49
N ASP A 62 -2.06 -17.32 -23.06
CA ASP A 62 -3.39 -17.95 -23.09
C ASP A 62 -4.10 -17.91 -24.47
N ASN A 63 -3.33 -17.88 -25.56
CA ASN A 63 -3.83 -17.70 -26.93
C ASN A 63 -4.81 -16.51 -27.07
N ARG A 64 -4.59 -15.44 -26.28
CA ARG A 64 -5.53 -14.32 -26.16
C ARG A 64 -4.81 -12.99 -25.90
N TYR A 65 -3.86 -12.96 -24.98
CA TYR A 65 -3.24 -11.74 -24.51
C TYR A 65 -1.90 -11.50 -25.19
N HIS A 66 -1.82 -10.49 -26.05
CA HIS A 66 -0.58 -10.12 -26.72
C HIS A 66 0.22 -9.13 -25.87
N VAL A 67 1.34 -9.56 -25.31
CA VAL A 67 2.19 -8.78 -24.41
C VAL A 67 3.05 -7.81 -25.21
N TYR A 68 3.13 -6.55 -24.79
CA TYR A 68 3.94 -5.55 -25.51
C TYR A 68 4.69 -4.55 -24.62
N THR A 69 4.47 -4.54 -23.30
CA THR A 69 5.25 -3.69 -22.38
C THR A 69 5.40 -4.37 -21.02
N ASN A 70 6.57 -4.23 -20.39
CA ASN A 70 6.76 -4.58 -18.99
C ASN A 70 6.39 -3.37 -18.14
N LEU A 71 5.49 -3.55 -17.17
CA LEU A 71 5.10 -2.48 -16.23
C LEU A 71 5.99 -2.49 -15.00
N GLY A 72 6.36 -3.67 -14.49
CA GLY A 72 7.37 -3.75 -13.44
C GLY A 72 7.57 -5.15 -12.89
N LYS A 73 8.57 -5.28 -12.02
CA LYS A 73 8.96 -6.53 -11.35
C LYS A 73 9.09 -6.23 -9.86
N GLY A 74 8.26 -6.87 -9.05
CA GLY A 74 8.34 -6.80 -7.59
C GLY A 74 8.65 -8.16 -6.99
N VAL A 75 8.71 -8.23 -5.67
CA VAL A 75 9.16 -9.42 -4.90
C VAL A 75 8.34 -10.69 -5.22
N PHE A 76 7.06 -10.53 -5.57
CA PHE A 76 6.10 -11.63 -5.71
C PHE A 76 5.75 -11.97 -7.16
N SER A 77 5.91 -11.01 -8.07
CA SER A 77 5.36 -11.11 -9.43
C SER A 77 6.02 -10.14 -10.40
N THR A 78 5.85 -10.42 -11.69
CA THR A 78 6.08 -9.45 -12.77
C THR A 78 4.73 -9.02 -13.33
N VAL A 79 4.58 -7.74 -13.65
CA VAL A 79 3.36 -7.20 -14.23
C VAL A 79 3.66 -6.67 -15.63
N VAL A 80 2.81 -7.04 -16.58
CA VAL A 80 2.97 -6.69 -18.00
C VAL A 80 1.70 -6.04 -18.54
N LYS A 81 1.86 -5.21 -19.57
CA LYS A 81 0.78 -4.65 -20.38
C LYS A 81 0.52 -5.56 -21.58
N ALA A 82 -0.73 -5.90 -21.81
CA ALA A 82 -1.13 -6.75 -22.94
C ALA A 82 -2.42 -6.25 -23.61
N LYS A 83 -2.64 -6.66 -24.87
CA LYS A 83 -3.89 -6.47 -25.60
C LYS A 83 -4.70 -7.75 -25.61
N ASP A 84 -5.98 -7.65 -25.24
CA ASP A 84 -6.91 -8.77 -25.30
C ASP A 84 -7.48 -8.91 -26.72
N THR A 85 -6.88 -9.82 -27.50
CA THR A 85 -7.24 -10.03 -28.92
C THR A 85 -8.66 -10.57 -29.12
N LYS A 86 -9.28 -11.10 -28.06
CA LYS A 86 -10.67 -11.57 -28.07
C LYS A 86 -11.67 -10.52 -27.61
N ASN A 87 -11.21 -9.33 -27.24
CA ASN A 87 -12.04 -8.24 -26.75
C ASN A 87 -11.60 -6.89 -27.35
N ASN A 88 -11.66 -6.77 -28.68
CA ASN A 88 -11.36 -5.55 -29.44
C ASN A 88 -10.00 -4.91 -29.07
N ASP A 89 -8.97 -5.73 -28.84
CA ASP A 89 -7.62 -5.28 -28.46
C ASP A 89 -7.60 -4.37 -27.22
N LYS A 90 -8.58 -4.53 -26.33
CA LYS A 90 -8.64 -3.78 -25.07
C LYS A 90 -7.36 -4.02 -24.28
N GLU A 91 -6.78 -2.94 -23.77
CA GLU A 91 -5.57 -3.02 -22.96
C GLU A 91 -5.87 -3.54 -21.55
N VAL A 92 -5.00 -4.42 -21.05
CA VAL A 92 -5.08 -5.06 -19.74
C VAL A 92 -3.71 -5.08 -19.07
N ALA A 93 -3.70 -5.18 -17.75
CA ALA A 93 -2.52 -5.50 -16.97
C ALA A 93 -2.56 -6.97 -16.56
N ILE A 94 -1.44 -7.70 -16.68
CA ILE A 94 -1.35 -9.12 -16.30
C ILE A 94 -0.26 -9.27 -15.24
N LYS A 95 -0.67 -9.68 -14.04
CA LYS A 95 0.23 -10.04 -12.93
C LYS A 95 0.61 -11.51 -13.07
N ILE A 96 1.87 -11.77 -13.39
CA ILE A 96 2.45 -13.11 -13.56
C ILE A 96 3.18 -13.46 -12.26
N ILE A 97 2.64 -14.43 -11.52
CA ILE A 97 3.12 -14.80 -10.19
C ILE A 97 4.39 -15.65 -10.31
N ARG A 98 5.37 -15.37 -9.45
CA ARG A 98 6.61 -16.16 -9.33
C ARG A 98 6.28 -17.64 -9.08
N ASN A 99 6.97 -18.55 -9.76
CA ASN A 99 6.78 -19.99 -9.65
C ASN A 99 7.35 -20.50 -8.32
N ASN A 100 6.58 -20.32 -7.25
CA ASN A 100 6.91 -20.71 -5.89
C ASN A 100 5.63 -21.08 -5.15
N ASP A 101 5.61 -22.22 -4.42
CA ASP A 101 4.40 -22.73 -3.76
C ASP A 101 3.77 -21.77 -2.74
N THR A 102 4.58 -20.98 -2.04
CA THR A 102 4.08 -19.95 -1.11
C THR A 102 3.41 -18.81 -1.87
N MET A 103 4.02 -18.36 -2.96
CA MET A 103 3.44 -17.31 -3.82
C MET A 103 2.19 -17.78 -4.54
N ARG A 104 2.17 -19.04 -4.98
CA ARG A 104 1.01 -19.69 -5.58
C ARG A 104 -0.17 -19.71 -4.61
N ARG A 105 0.04 -20.16 -3.36
CA ARG A 105 -1.00 -20.17 -2.32
C ARG A 105 -1.50 -18.76 -1.99
N ALA A 106 -0.59 -17.80 -1.86
CA ALA A 106 -0.94 -16.40 -1.63
C ALA A 106 -1.79 -15.83 -2.79
N SER A 107 -1.41 -16.12 -4.05
CA SER A 107 -2.17 -15.67 -5.22
C SER A 107 -3.56 -16.30 -5.33
N LEU A 108 -3.72 -17.59 -5.01
CA LEU A 108 -5.04 -18.22 -4.97
C LEU A 108 -5.95 -17.58 -3.91
N LYS A 109 -5.37 -17.18 -2.76
CA LYS A 109 -6.09 -16.40 -1.74
C LYS A 109 -6.47 -15.01 -2.26
N GLU A 110 -5.55 -14.31 -2.91
CA GLU A 110 -5.79 -13.01 -3.56
C GLU A 110 -6.96 -13.09 -4.56
N ILE A 111 -6.96 -14.10 -5.44
CA ILE A 111 -8.03 -14.35 -6.43
C ILE A 111 -9.38 -14.61 -5.73
N SER A 112 -9.39 -15.42 -4.66
CA SER A 112 -10.60 -15.68 -3.87
C SER A 112 -11.19 -14.40 -3.26
N ILE A 113 -10.32 -13.54 -2.70
CA ILE A 113 -10.72 -12.24 -2.14
C ILE A 113 -11.25 -11.31 -3.25
N LEU A 114 -10.55 -11.21 -4.38
CA LEU A 114 -10.97 -10.39 -5.52
C LEU A 114 -12.35 -10.80 -6.05
N ASN A 115 -12.59 -12.09 -6.24
CA ASN A 115 -13.91 -12.61 -6.65
C ASN A 115 -15.01 -12.17 -5.67
N LYS A 116 -14.80 -12.37 -4.37
CA LYS A 116 -15.76 -11.96 -3.34
C LYS A 116 -16.05 -10.45 -3.36
N LEU A 117 -15.02 -9.62 -3.55
CA LEU A 117 -15.18 -8.17 -3.62
C LEU A 117 -15.94 -7.75 -4.88
N MET A 118 -15.67 -8.40 -6.01
CA MET A 118 -16.37 -8.14 -7.27
C MET A 118 -17.86 -8.51 -7.19
N GLU A 119 -18.20 -9.66 -6.62
CA GLU A 119 -19.58 -10.08 -6.38
C GLU A 119 -20.34 -9.08 -5.47
N ALA A 120 -19.64 -8.50 -4.50
CA ALA A 120 -20.21 -7.55 -3.55
C ALA A 120 -20.33 -6.10 -4.10
N ASP A 121 -19.73 -5.81 -5.25
CA ASP A 121 -19.77 -4.53 -5.95
C ASP A 121 -19.89 -4.74 -7.48
N PRO A 122 -21.05 -5.16 -8.00
CA PRO A 122 -21.22 -5.40 -9.44
C PRO A 122 -21.12 -4.11 -10.28
N ASP A 123 -21.50 -2.96 -9.72
CA ASP A 123 -21.56 -1.66 -10.42
C ASP A 123 -20.25 -0.86 -10.42
N ASP A 124 -19.18 -1.40 -9.82
CA ASP A 124 -17.85 -0.80 -9.77
C ASP A 124 -17.77 0.53 -9.01
N ARG A 125 -18.53 0.67 -7.92
CA ARG A 125 -18.65 1.93 -7.17
C ARG A 125 -17.79 1.99 -5.92
N LYS A 126 -16.98 0.96 -5.67
CA LYS A 126 -16.21 0.81 -4.44
C LYS A 126 -14.71 0.90 -4.64
N HIS A 127 -14.24 1.33 -5.82
CA HIS A 127 -12.85 1.72 -6.02
C HIS A 127 -11.83 0.62 -5.65
N ILE A 128 -12.17 -0.66 -5.84
CA ILE A 128 -11.22 -1.77 -5.82
C ILE A 128 -10.89 -2.13 -7.27
N VAL A 129 -9.64 -2.49 -7.55
CA VAL A 129 -9.21 -2.95 -8.88
C VAL A 129 -10.05 -4.13 -9.36
N ARG A 130 -10.41 -4.11 -10.65
CA ARG A 130 -11.17 -5.19 -11.28
C ARG A 130 -10.26 -6.28 -11.82
N MET A 131 -10.43 -7.49 -11.30
CA MET A 131 -9.94 -8.69 -11.96
C MET A 131 -10.89 -9.05 -13.12
N ILE A 132 -10.33 -9.25 -14.31
CA ILE A 132 -11.06 -9.64 -15.52
C ILE A 132 -11.12 -11.17 -15.63
N SER A 133 -9.99 -11.83 -15.38
CA SER A 133 -9.84 -13.28 -15.46
C SER A 133 -8.54 -13.71 -14.78
N ASN A 134 -8.36 -15.01 -14.64
CA ASN A 134 -7.08 -15.62 -14.27
C ASN A 134 -6.89 -16.91 -15.08
N PHE A 135 -5.64 -17.29 -15.30
CA PHE A 135 -5.26 -18.51 -16.02
C PHE A 135 -3.89 -19.00 -15.53
N GLU A 136 -3.52 -20.21 -15.90
CA GLU A 136 -2.18 -20.76 -15.65
C GLU A 136 -1.40 -20.82 -16.97
N TYR A 137 -0.16 -20.35 -16.96
CA TYR A 137 0.71 -20.35 -18.13
C TYR A 137 2.12 -20.77 -17.74
N ARG A 138 2.56 -21.92 -18.27
CA ARG A 138 3.91 -22.48 -18.05
C ARG A 138 4.29 -22.58 -16.55
N GLY A 139 3.32 -22.98 -15.71
CA GLY A 139 3.51 -23.12 -14.25
C GLY A 139 3.27 -21.86 -13.43
N HIS A 140 3.10 -20.70 -14.09
CA HIS A 140 2.79 -19.44 -13.42
C HIS A 140 1.28 -19.18 -13.38
N ILE A 141 0.78 -18.72 -12.23
CA ILE A 141 -0.56 -18.13 -12.17
C ILE A 141 -0.48 -16.73 -12.78
N CYS A 142 -1.39 -16.44 -13.71
CA CYS A 142 -1.55 -15.15 -14.35
C CYS A 142 -2.90 -14.56 -13.97
N VAL A 143 -2.90 -13.36 -13.40
CA VAL A 143 -4.13 -12.64 -13.03
C VAL A 143 -4.27 -11.41 -13.92
N VAL A 144 -5.38 -11.31 -14.63
CA VAL A 144 -5.67 -10.25 -15.59
C VAL A 144 -6.52 -9.19 -14.90
N PHE A 145 -6.08 -7.94 -14.97
CA PHE A 145 -6.74 -6.79 -14.38
C PHE A 145 -7.13 -5.76 -15.44
N GLU A 146 -8.09 -4.91 -15.10
CA GLU A 146 -8.24 -3.64 -15.80
C GLU A 146 -6.91 -2.87 -15.81
N LEU A 147 -6.60 -2.22 -16.94
CA LEU A 147 -5.44 -1.35 -17.00
C LEU A 147 -5.77 0.00 -16.37
N LEU A 148 -4.89 0.46 -15.47
CA LEU A 148 -4.93 1.78 -14.87
C LEU A 148 -3.69 2.59 -15.29
N GLY A 149 -3.65 3.88 -14.94
CA GLY A 149 -2.57 4.78 -15.30
C GLY A 149 -1.34 4.58 -14.42
N MET A 150 -1.20 5.39 -13.38
CA MET A 150 -0.05 5.38 -12.47
C MET A 150 -0.50 5.30 -11.02
N ASN A 151 0.40 4.92 -10.12
CA ASN A 151 0.10 4.98 -8.69
C ASN A 151 0.26 6.39 -8.11
N LEU A 152 -0.22 6.58 -6.88
CA LEU A 152 -0.16 7.88 -6.21
C LEU A 152 1.25 8.29 -5.80
N ARG A 153 2.19 7.34 -5.64
CA ARG A 153 3.61 7.65 -5.41
C ARG A 153 4.19 8.42 -6.60
N GLU A 154 3.92 7.96 -7.81
CA GLU A 154 4.35 8.63 -9.03
C GLU A 154 3.67 9.97 -9.24
N VAL A 155 2.38 10.06 -8.93
CA VAL A 155 1.66 11.34 -8.93
C VAL A 155 2.40 12.34 -8.05
N LEU A 156 2.75 11.97 -6.81
CA LEU A 156 3.49 12.85 -5.91
C LEU A 156 4.86 13.26 -6.44
N LYS A 157 5.62 12.32 -7.04
CA LYS A 157 6.91 12.63 -7.68
C LYS A 157 6.76 13.69 -8.77
N LYS A 158 5.67 13.67 -9.56
CA LYS A 158 5.40 14.66 -10.62
C LYS A 158 5.05 16.06 -10.11
N TYR A 159 4.49 16.20 -8.90
CA TYR A 159 4.26 17.51 -8.29
C TYR A 159 5.52 18.13 -7.69
N GLY A 160 6.53 17.31 -7.40
CA GLY A 160 7.79 17.74 -6.81
C GLY A 160 7.92 17.40 -5.32
N LYS A 161 9.15 17.45 -4.84
CA LYS A 161 9.50 17.08 -3.46
C LYS A 161 8.80 18.00 -2.47
N ASP A 162 8.14 17.40 -1.46
CA ASP A 162 7.51 18.11 -0.34
C ASP A 162 6.38 19.09 -0.74
N VAL A 163 5.79 18.91 -1.92
CA VAL A 163 4.71 19.78 -2.44
C VAL A 163 3.32 19.23 -2.10
N GLY A 164 3.10 17.93 -2.34
CA GLY A 164 1.77 17.32 -2.26
C GLY A 164 0.83 17.77 -3.38
N ILE A 165 -0.45 17.39 -3.27
CA ILE A 165 -1.51 17.74 -4.21
C ILE A 165 -2.55 18.66 -3.56
N ASN A 166 -3.33 19.37 -4.38
CA ASN A 166 -4.35 20.29 -3.89
C ASN A 166 -5.41 19.56 -3.03
N ILE A 167 -5.86 20.23 -1.96
CA ILE A 167 -6.83 19.71 -0.99
C ILE A 167 -8.13 19.18 -1.62
N LYS A 168 -8.60 19.77 -2.73
CA LYS A 168 -9.77 19.29 -3.48
C LYS A 168 -9.54 17.90 -4.07
N ALA A 169 -8.35 17.65 -4.61
CA ALA A 169 -7.97 16.33 -5.11
C ALA A 169 -7.80 15.32 -3.96
N VAL A 170 -7.16 15.73 -2.86
CA VAL A 170 -7.06 14.91 -1.63
C VAL A 170 -8.44 14.51 -1.13
N ARG A 171 -9.41 15.43 -1.15
CA ARG A 171 -10.79 15.16 -0.76
C ARG A 171 -11.46 14.11 -1.65
N VAL A 172 -11.33 14.24 -2.98
CA VAL A 172 -11.86 13.26 -3.93
C VAL A 172 -11.25 11.88 -3.67
N TYR A 173 -9.93 11.81 -3.53
CA TYR A 173 -9.24 10.55 -3.26
C TYR A 173 -9.59 9.96 -1.89
N ALA A 174 -9.75 10.79 -0.86
CA ALA A 174 -10.21 10.34 0.45
C ALA A 174 -11.59 9.71 0.37
N GLN A 175 -12.54 10.33 -0.34
CA GLN A 175 -13.87 9.75 -0.54
C GLN A 175 -13.80 8.37 -1.20
N GLN A 176 -12.99 8.23 -2.25
CA GLN A 176 -12.83 6.98 -2.99
C GLN A 176 -12.14 5.88 -2.16
N LEU A 177 -11.11 6.23 -1.39
CA LEU A 177 -10.45 5.30 -0.45
C LEU A 177 -11.41 4.83 0.65
N PHE A 178 -12.21 5.72 1.23
CA PHE A 178 -13.18 5.31 2.25
C PHE A 178 -14.36 4.50 1.67
N LEU A 179 -14.71 4.69 0.38
CA LEU A 179 -15.62 3.79 -0.32
C LEU A 179 -15.01 2.39 -0.47
N ALA A 180 -13.72 2.28 -0.81
CA ALA A 180 -12.99 1.00 -0.83
C ALA A 180 -12.97 0.33 0.54
N LEU A 181 -12.59 1.04 1.60
CA LEU A 181 -12.61 0.50 2.96
C LEU A 181 -14.01 0.05 3.40
N SER A 182 -15.06 0.74 2.94
CA SER A 182 -16.45 0.34 3.24
C SER A 182 -16.81 -1.03 2.66
N LEU A 183 -16.30 -1.34 1.47
CA LEU A 183 -16.50 -2.65 0.84
C LEU A 183 -15.65 -3.72 1.52
N LEU A 184 -14.36 -3.44 1.77
CA LEU A 184 -13.46 -4.36 2.48
C LEU A 184 -14.07 -4.78 3.83
N LYS A 185 -14.54 -3.80 4.62
CA LYS A 185 -15.22 -4.05 5.90
C LYS A 185 -16.50 -4.87 5.72
N LYS A 186 -17.34 -4.57 4.72
CA LYS A 186 -18.57 -5.34 4.42
C LYS A 186 -18.23 -6.80 4.11
N CYS A 187 -17.13 -7.04 3.39
CA CYS A 187 -16.67 -8.36 3.00
C CYS A 187 -15.77 -9.05 4.02
N LYS A 188 -15.53 -8.41 5.18
CA LYS A 188 -14.64 -8.91 6.25
C LYS A 188 -13.21 -9.16 5.76
N VAL A 189 -12.70 -8.25 4.95
CA VAL A 189 -11.35 -8.29 4.39
C VAL A 189 -10.53 -7.16 4.98
N LEU A 190 -9.29 -7.48 5.35
CA LEU A 190 -8.24 -6.52 5.68
C LEU A 190 -7.30 -6.45 4.47
N HIS A 191 -6.98 -5.24 4.00
CA HIS A 191 -6.01 -5.07 2.93
C HIS A 191 -4.57 -5.22 3.42
N ALA A 192 -4.27 -4.62 4.57
CA ALA A 192 -3.00 -4.74 5.27
C ALA A 192 -1.75 -4.25 4.50
N ASP A 193 -1.89 -3.49 3.41
CA ASP A 193 -0.75 -2.83 2.73
C ASP A 193 -1.16 -1.58 1.92
N ILE A 194 -2.04 -0.75 2.51
CA ILE A 194 -2.47 0.50 1.86
C ILE A 194 -1.36 1.54 1.98
N LYS A 195 -0.88 2.00 0.84
CA LYS A 195 0.15 3.04 0.67
C LYS A 195 0.00 3.68 -0.73
N PRO A 196 0.60 4.85 -1.00
CA PRO A 196 0.52 5.49 -2.32
C PRO A 196 0.90 4.58 -3.49
N ASP A 197 1.82 3.65 -3.26
CA ASP A 197 2.35 2.71 -4.24
C ASP A 197 1.30 1.66 -4.69
N ASN A 198 0.33 1.34 -3.81
CA ASN A 198 -0.74 0.37 -4.06
C ASN A 198 -2.10 1.02 -4.39
N VAL A 199 -2.11 2.32 -4.68
CA VAL A 199 -3.31 3.06 -5.08
C VAL A 199 -3.08 3.65 -6.46
N LEU A 200 -3.77 3.13 -7.46
CA LEU A 200 -3.62 3.53 -8.86
C LEU A 200 -4.71 4.51 -9.26
N VAL A 201 -4.39 5.41 -10.18
CA VAL A 201 -5.33 6.36 -10.78
C VAL A 201 -5.48 6.11 -12.28
N ASN A 202 -6.64 6.43 -12.82
CA ASN A 202 -6.84 6.46 -14.27
C ASN A 202 -6.04 7.60 -14.94
N GLU A 203 -6.00 7.61 -16.27
CA GLU A 203 -5.26 8.62 -17.05
C GLU A 203 -5.65 10.07 -16.69
N SER A 204 -6.94 10.30 -16.48
CA SER A 204 -7.50 11.60 -16.10
C SER A 204 -7.24 12.00 -14.64
N LYS A 205 -6.69 11.09 -13.82
CA LYS A 205 -6.38 11.30 -12.39
C LYS A 205 -7.59 11.80 -11.58
N ASN A 206 -8.79 11.36 -11.93
CA ASN A 206 -10.03 11.69 -11.21
C ASN A 206 -10.65 10.48 -10.51
N THR A 207 -10.24 9.27 -10.89
CA THR A 207 -10.68 8.01 -10.29
C THR A 207 -9.45 7.23 -9.85
N LEU A 208 -9.43 6.82 -8.59
CA LEU A 208 -8.49 5.86 -8.04
C LEU A 208 -9.13 4.48 -7.87
N LYS A 209 -8.26 3.48 -7.83
CA LYS A 209 -8.54 2.09 -7.45
C LYS A 209 -7.49 1.66 -6.43
N LEU A 210 -7.94 1.00 -5.37
CA LEU A 210 -7.07 0.28 -4.45
C LEU A 210 -6.68 -1.06 -5.08
N CYS A 211 -5.38 -1.32 -5.12
CA CYS A 211 -4.76 -2.43 -5.83
C CYS A 211 -3.89 -3.27 -4.88
N ASP A 212 -3.40 -4.40 -5.39
CA ASP A 212 -2.52 -5.35 -4.70
C ASP A 212 -3.09 -5.94 -3.39
N LEU A 213 -3.90 -6.99 -3.56
CA LEU A 213 -4.51 -7.72 -2.45
C LEU A 213 -3.66 -8.94 -2.06
N GLY A 214 -2.38 -8.99 -2.46
CA GLY A 214 -1.47 -10.09 -2.15
C GLY A 214 -1.18 -10.25 -0.65
N SER A 215 -1.31 -9.17 0.13
CA SER A 215 -1.20 -9.18 1.60
C SER A 215 -2.55 -9.26 2.33
N ALA A 216 -3.66 -9.31 1.59
CA ALA A 216 -4.98 -9.24 2.18
C ALA A 216 -5.37 -10.56 2.89
N SER A 217 -6.16 -10.44 3.96
CA SER A 217 -6.66 -11.55 4.74
C SER A 217 -8.13 -11.37 5.12
N PHE A 218 -8.80 -12.47 5.46
CA PHE A 218 -10.11 -12.39 6.12
C PHE A 218 -9.92 -12.08 7.61
N ASP A 219 -10.89 -11.36 8.20
CA ASP A 219 -10.84 -10.91 9.60
C ASP A 219 -10.74 -12.04 10.64
N ASN A 220 -11.08 -13.26 10.27
CA ASN A 220 -10.99 -14.46 11.10
C ASN A 220 -9.65 -15.21 10.98
N GLU A 221 -8.73 -14.73 10.15
CA GLU A 221 -7.42 -15.36 9.86
C GLU A 221 -6.25 -14.48 10.35
N ASN A 222 -6.49 -13.65 11.37
CA ASN A 222 -5.54 -12.65 11.82
C ASN A 222 -4.50 -13.25 12.80
N ASP A 223 -3.30 -13.52 12.29
CA ASP A 223 -2.14 -13.88 13.11
C ASP A 223 -1.46 -12.64 13.68
N ILE A 224 -1.06 -12.70 14.96
CA ILE A 224 -0.36 -11.59 15.61
C ILE A 224 1.10 -11.58 15.16
N THR A 225 1.49 -10.55 14.41
CA THR A 225 2.85 -10.32 13.94
C THR A 225 3.16 -8.82 13.95
N PRO A 226 4.36 -8.40 14.38
CA PRO A 226 4.71 -6.98 14.47
C PRO A 226 5.12 -6.36 13.12
N TYR A 227 5.11 -7.14 12.03
CA TYR A 227 5.61 -6.75 10.72
C TYR A 227 4.54 -6.70 9.62
N LEU A 228 3.28 -6.96 9.94
CA LEU A 228 2.16 -6.72 9.01
C LEU A 228 2.10 -5.23 8.61
N VAL A 229 1.72 -4.93 7.37
CA VAL A 229 1.70 -3.58 6.79
C VAL A 229 3.09 -2.98 6.57
N SER A 230 3.30 -2.30 5.44
CA SER A 230 4.48 -1.47 5.20
C SER A 230 4.72 -0.48 6.35
N ARG A 231 5.96 -0.44 6.86
CA ARG A 231 6.34 0.18 8.15
C ARG A 231 5.77 1.59 8.37
N PHE A 232 5.86 2.49 7.41
CA PHE A 232 5.42 3.89 7.56
C PHE A 232 3.90 4.07 7.66
N TYR A 233 3.14 3.07 7.24
CA TYR A 233 1.67 3.03 7.26
C TYR A 233 1.15 2.08 8.34
N ARG A 234 2.04 1.41 9.09
CA ARG A 234 1.70 0.42 10.10
C ARG A 234 1.01 1.05 11.31
N ALA A 235 -0.12 0.47 11.72
CA ALA A 235 -0.87 0.90 12.89
C ALA A 235 -0.19 0.46 14.20
N PRO A 236 -0.37 1.19 15.32
CA PRO A 236 0.27 0.87 16.59
C PRO A 236 -0.13 -0.49 17.16
N GLU A 237 -1.39 -0.92 16.95
CA GLU A 237 -1.86 -2.24 17.41
C GLU A 237 -1.11 -3.40 16.79
N ILE A 238 -0.60 -3.25 15.56
CA ILE A 238 0.27 -4.24 14.92
C ILE A 238 1.60 -4.29 15.65
N ILE A 239 2.24 -3.12 15.83
CA ILE A 239 3.57 -3.03 16.47
C ILE A 239 3.53 -3.56 17.91
N LEU A 240 2.48 -3.25 18.66
CA LEU A 240 2.33 -3.70 20.05
C LEU A 240 1.89 -5.16 20.16
N GLY A 241 1.47 -5.81 19.07
CA GLY A 241 0.99 -7.20 19.10
C GLY A 241 -0.36 -7.34 19.78
N LEU A 242 -1.31 -6.46 19.43
CA LEU A 242 -2.69 -6.53 19.87
C LEU A 242 -3.55 -7.25 18.84
N ALA A 243 -4.73 -7.72 19.25
CA ALA A 243 -5.76 -8.11 18.30
C ALA A 243 -6.13 -6.89 17.43
N TYR A 244 -6.23 -7.12 16.12
CA TYR A 244 -6.46 -6.09 15.12
C TYR A 244 -7.59 -6.49 14.17
N ASP A 245 -8.18 -5.49 13.52
CA ASP A 245 -9.27 -5.62 12.57
C ASP A 245 -9.11 -4.61 11.42
N SER A 246 -10.18 -4.37 10.65
CA SER A 246 -10.22 -3.37 9.57
C SER A 246 -9.79 -1.94 9.96
N ALA A 247 -9.69 -1.61 11.25
CA ALA A 247 -9.21 -0.31 11.71
C ALA A 247 -7.75 -0.05 11.29
N ILE A 248 -6.93 -1.08 11.05
CA ILE A 248 -5.55 -0.90 10.58
C ILE A 248 -5.51 -0.22 9.20
N ASP A 249 -6.47 -0.54 8.33
CA ASP A 249 -6.55 0.04 6.99
C ASP A 249 -6.98 1.52 7.05
N VAL A 250 -7.79 1.89 8.05
CA VAL A 250 -8.14 3.31 8.31
C VAL A 250 -6.91 4.11 8.70
N TRP A 251 -6.03 3.53 9.54
CA TRP A 251 -4.77 4.16 9.92
C TRP A 251 -3.87 4.38 8.69
N SER A 252 -3.71 3.34 7.87
CA SER A 252 -2.92 3.39 6.63
C SER A 252 -3.46 4.42 5.63
N VAL A 253 -4.78 4.53 5.47
CA VAL A 253 -5.42 5.60 4.68
C VAL A 253 -5.13 6.97 5.26
N GLY A 254 -5.18 7.14 6.59
CA GLY A 254 -4.78 8.39 7.25
C GLY A 254 -3.35 8.81 6.88
N CYS A 255 -2.38 7.89 6.99
CA CYS A 255 -0.99 8.14 6.61
C CYS A 255 -0.86 8.51 5.13
N THR A 256 -1.54 7.75 4.25
CA THR A 256 -1.56 7.98 2.80
C THR A 256 -2.11 9.37 2.48
N LEU A 257 -3.25 9.76 3.05
CA LEU A 257 -3.87 11.07 2.80
C LEU A 257 -3.00 12.23 3.28
N TYR A 258 -2.37 12.11 4.46
CA TYR A 258 -1.41 13.10 4.94
C TYR A 258 -0.26 13.29 3.93
N GLU A 259 0.27 12.18 3.42
CA GLU A 259 1.35 12.20 2.44
C GLU A 259 0.90 12.77 1.10
N LEU A 260 -0.32 12.49 0.64
CA LEU A 260 -0.85 13.10 -0.57
C LEU A 260 -0.89 14.62 -0.47
N TYR A 261 -1.34 15.15 0.66
CA TYR A 261 -1.47 16.60 0.84
C TYR A 261 -0.12 17.30 1.06
N THR A 262 0.85 16.64 1.71
CA THR A 262 2.12 17.27 2.11
C THR A 262 3.33 16.89 1.26
N GLY A 263 3.23 15.81 0.47
CA GLY A 263 4.37 15.17 -0.16
C GLY A 263 5.34 14.51 0.81
N LYS A 264 4.98 14.38 2.11
CA LYS A 264 5.85 13.88 3.18
C LYS A 264 5.27 12.67 3.87
N ILE A 265 6.12 11.70 4.17
CA ILE A 265 5.77 10.57 5.04
C ILE A 265 5.49 11.09 6.45
N LEU A 266 4.33 10.71 7.03
CA LEU A 266 3.91 11.18 8.35
C LEU A 266 4.80 10.65 9.49
N PHE A 267 5.12 9.35 9.42
CA PHE A 267 5.89 8.61 10.41
C PHE A 267 7.10 7.93 9.74
N PRO A 268 8.21 8.65 9.52
CA PRO A 268 9.41 8.11 8.85
C PRO A 268 10.29 7.33 9.84
N GLY A 269 9.71 6.32 10.51
CA GLY A 269 10.40 5.51 11.52
C GLY A 269 11.27 4.41 10.91
N HIS A 270 12.56 4.37 11.24
CA HIS A 270 13.46 3.30 10.77
C HIS A 270 13.19 1.94 11.43
N THR A 271 12.63 1.94 12.64
CA THR A 271 12.28 0.73 13.42
C THR A 271 10.87 0.84 13.97
N ASN A 272 10.30 -0.29 14.41
CA ASN A 272 9.01 -0.31 15.12
C ASN A 272 9.03 0.59 16.37
N ASN A 273 10.15 0.64 17.09
CA ASN A 273 10.32 1.55 18.22
C ASN A 273 10.27 3.02 17.78
N HIS A 274 10.97 3.40 16.70
CA HIS A 274 10.90 4.76 16.14
C HIS A 274 9.49 5.13 15.65
N MET A 275 8.75 4.18 15.07
CA MET A 275 7.35 4.39 14.69
C MET A 275 6.50 4.77 15.90
N LEU A 276 6.57 4.01 16.99
CA LEU A 276 5.84 4.32 18.24
C LEU A 276 6.22 5.68 18.81
N LYS A 277 7.51 6.06 18.77
CA LYS A 277 7.95 7.40 19.18
C LYS A 277 7.23 8.48 18.38
N TYR A 278 7.22 8.40 17.04
CA TYR A 278 6.55 9.40 16.20
C TYR A 278 5.03 9.46 16.44
N MET A 279 4.40 8.31 16.69
CA MET A 279 2.98 8.25 17.06
C MET A 279 2.73 8.94 18.40
N MET A 280 3.59 8.72 19.40
CA MET A 280 3.50 9.37 20.71
C MET A 280 3.76 10.87 20.65
N GLU A 281 4.67 11.32 19.79
CA GLU A 281 4.89 12.75 19.56
C GLU A 281 3.63 13.44 19.01
N LEU A 282 2.82 12.72 18.21
CA LEU A 282 1.58 13.23 17.64
C LEU A 282 0.37 13.10 18.58
N LYS A 283 0.24 11.96 19.28
CA LYS A 283 -0.99 11.60 20.02
C LYS A 283 -0.82 11.51 21.53
N GLY A 284 0.40 11.67 22.03
CA GLY A 284 0.76 11.48 23.43
C GLY A 284 0.94 10.01 23.80
N LYS A 285 1.05 9.74 25.10
CA LYS A 285 1.30 8.39 25.62
C LYS A 285 0.20 7.40 25.23
N PHE A 286 0.61 6.19 24.83
CA PHE A 286 -0.32 5.07 24.65
C PHE A 286 -1.05 4.74 25.96
N PRO A 287 -2.36 4.40 25.92
CA PRO A 287 -3.05 3.96 27.13
C PRO A 287 -2.37 2.74 27.76
N ASN A 288 -2.14 2.75 29.08
CA ASN A 288 -1.47 1.64 29.78
C ASN A 288 -2.15 0.28 29.53
N LYS A 289 -3.48 0.26 29.37
CA LYS A 289 -4.24 -0.96 29.01
C LYS A 289 -3.82 -1.54 27.67
N MET A 290 -3.51 -0.68 26.70
CA MET A 290 -3.05 -1.05 25.36
C MET A 290 -1.64 -1.65 25.43
N ILE A 291 -0.74 -1.00 26.17
CA ILE A 291 0.64 -1.50 26.38
C ILE A 291 0.61 -2.88 27.05
N ARG A 292 -0.14 -3.05 28.16
CA ARG A 292 -0.21 -4.31 28.91
C ARG A 292 -0.83 -5.47 28.14
N LYS A 293 -1.78 -5.19 27.24
CA LYS A 293 -2.43 -6.22 26.42
C LYS A 293 -1.59 -6.64 25.22
N GLY A 294 -0.64 -5.80 24.79
CA GLY A 294 0.17 -6.05 23.62
C GLY A 294 1.21 -7.14 23.89
N GLN A 295 1.26 -8.15 23.02
CA GLN A 295 2.26 -9.24 23.14
C GLN A 295 3.70 -8.73 23.02
N PHE A 296 3.91 -7.62 22.32
CA PHE A 296 5.22 -7.00 22.11
C PHE A 296 5.40 -5.71 22.92
N GLY A 297 4.47 -5.40 23.84
CA GLY A 297 4.51 -4.18 24.64
C GLY A 297 5.80 -4.03 25.46
N SER A 298 6.29 -5.13 26.05
CA SER A 298 7.53 -5.15 26.85
C SER A 298 8.80 -4.89 26.05
N GLN A 299 8.77 -5.01 24.71
CA GLN A 299 9.91 -4.65 23.85
C GLN A 299 10.08 -3.14 23.71
N HIS A 300 9.06 -2.36 24.08
CA HIS A 300 9.00 -0.92 23.84
C HIS A 300 8.70 -0.11 25.10
N PHE A 301 8.18 -0.74 26.15
CA PHE A 301 7.84 -0.09 27.41
C PHE A 301 8.39 -0.86 28.60
N ASP A 302 8.88 -0.12 29.60
CA ASP A 302 9.34 -0.68 30.88
C ASP A 302 8.15 -1.12 31.76
N GLU A 303 8.44 -1.70 32.93
CA GLU A 303 7.43 -2.14 33.90
C GLU A 303 6.53 -0.99 34.41
N SER A 304 7.07 0.23 34.42
CA SER A 304 6.35 1.47 34.76
C SER A 304 5.56 2.05 33.59
N MET A 305 5.51 1.34 32.45
CA MET A 305 4.86 1.75 31.20
C MET A 305 5.49 3.01 30.59
N ASN A 306 6.76 3.29 30.86
CA ASN A 306 7.49 4.37 30.19
C ASN A 306 8.12 3.85 28.90
N PHE A 307 8.17 4.71 27.89
CA PHE A 307 8.68 4.33 26.59
C PHE A 307 10.21 4.18 26.63
N MET A 308 10.69 3.01 26.22
CA MET A 308 12.10 2.68 26.08
C MET A 308 12.52 3.03 24.66
N GLN A 309 13.06 4.24 24.46
CA GLN A 309 13.57 4.67 23.17
C GLN A 309 14.89 3.97 22.88
N VAL A 310 14.95 3.27 21.75
CA VAL A 310 16.18 2.67 21.22
C VAL A 310 16.84 3.68 20.28
N GLU A 311 18.09 4.03 20.56
CA GLU A 311 18.92 4.89 19.70
C GLU A 311 20.21 4.16 19.35
N THR A 312 20.72 4.35 18.13
CA THR A 312 22.06 3.88 17.76
C THR A 312 23.07 4.99 18.05
N ASP A 313 24.07 4.68 18.86
CA ASP A 313 25.20 5.58 19.09
C ASP A 313 25.98 5.79 17.78
N LYS A 314 26.09 7.04 17.34
CA LYS A 314 26.75 7.41 16.09
C LYS A 314 28.25 7.11 16.07
N ILE A 315 28.88 6.98 17.23
CA ILE A 315 30.32 6.73 17.36
C ILE A 315 30.57 5.23 17.50
N THR A 316 29.84 4.57 18.40
CA THR A 316 30.11 3.16 18.74
C THR A 316 29.30 2.15 17.94
N GLY A 317 28.24 2.59 17.24
CA GLY A 317 27.30 1.72 16.53
C GLY A 317 26.44 0.85 17.45
N LYS A 318 26.56 1.00 18.78
CA LYS A 318 25.81 0.21 19.76
C LYS A 318 24.43 0.81 20.01
N GLU A 319 23.47 -0.05 20.32
CA GLU A 319 22.15 0.36 20.76
C GLU A 319 22.19 0.86 22.21
N ILE A 320 21.61 2.03 22.43
CA ILE A 320 21.41 2.65 23.73
C ILE A 320 19.91 2.76 23.97
N ILE A 321 19.47 2.26 25.12
CA ILE A 321 18.07 2.37 25.56
C ILE A 321 17.94 3.54 26.52
N LYS A 322 17.06 4.49 26.21
CA LYS A 322 16.73 5.64 27.06
C LYS A 322 15.25 5.59 27.44
N SER A 323 14.95 5.69 28.73
CA SER A 323 13.57 5.87 29.16
C SER A 323 13.13 7.32 28.89
N VAL A 324 12.11 7.50 28.06
CA VAL A 324 11.59 8.80 27.65
C VAL A 324 10.13 8.92 28.05
N ASN A 325 9.80 10.02 28.74
CA ASN A 325 8.45 10.25 29.24
C ASN A 325 7.67 11.21 28.34
N ILE A 326 7.14 10.72 27.22
CA ILE A 326 6.26 11.49 26.32
C ILE A 326 4.81 11.36 26.80
N ILE A 327 4.40 12.22 27.74
CA ILE A 327 3.04 12.20 28.28
C ILE A 327 2.05 12.88 27.32
N LYS A 328 2.42 14.07 26.82
CA LYS A 328 1.57 14.90 25.97
C LYS A 328 2.12 14.95 24.53
N PRO A 329 1.25 15.18 23.53
CA PRO A 329 1.69 15.49 22.17
C PRO A 329 2.70 16.64 22.16
N THR A 330 3.79 16.47 21.44
CA THR A 330 4.82 17.50 21.22
C THR A 330 4.76 18.09 19.81
N LYS A 331 4.06 17.40 18.91
CA LYS A 331 3.80 17.80 17.53
C LYS A 331 2.29 17.75 17.31
N ASP A 332 1.77 18.70 16.54
CA ASP A 332 0.36 18.71 16.13
C ASP A 332 0.23 18.53 14.61
N LEU A 333 -0.91 18.04 14.13
CA LEU A 333 -1.18 17.95 12.70
C LEU A 333 -1.42 19.33 12.08
N LYS A 334 -2.00 20.25 12.86
CA LYS A 334 -2.40 21.57 12.40
C LYS A 334 -1.21 22.39 11.90
N SER A 335 -0.11 22.46 12.66
CA SER A 335 1.13 23.15 12.26
C SER A 335 1.82 22.49 11.08
N ARG A 336 1.73 21.15 10.95
CA ARG A 336 2.31 20.41 9.81
C ARG A 336 1.55 20.64 8.50
N LEU A 337 0.23 20.84 8.59
CA LEU A 337 -0.67 20.96 7.43
C LEU A 337 -0.99 22.42 7.05
N LEU A 338 -0.76 23.37 7.96
CA LEU A 338 -0.99 24.81 7.74
C LEU A 338 0.27 25.71 7.60
N PRO A 339 1.48 25.24 7.21
CA PRO A 339 2.64 26.13 7.20
C PRO A 339 2.60 27.23 6.11
N ASN A 340 1.62 27.23 5.18
CA ASN A 340 1.51 28.20 4.08
C ASN A 340 0.07 28.74 3.87
N THR A 341 -0.64 29.09 4.95
CA THR A 341 -2.02 29.62 4.87
C THR A 341 -2.16 30.97 4.18
N SER A 342 -1.06 31.72 4.00
CA SER A 342 -1.06 33.04 3.36
C SER A 342 -1.50 33.04 1.89
N LYS A 343 -1.58 31.86 1.25
CA LYS A 343 -2.02 31.69 -0.14
C LYS A 343 -3.40 31.02 -0.29
N LEU A 344 -4.02 30.56 0.79
CA LEU A 344 -5.29 29.85 0.74
C LEU A 344 -6.46 30.84 0.86
N ASN A 345 -7.51 30.62 0.07
CA ASN A 345 -8.78 31.32 0.30
C ASN A 345 -9.50 30.74 1.54
N GLU A 346 -10.52 31.45 2.03
CA GLU A 346 -11.27 31.07 3.23
C GLU A 346 -11.90 29.67 3.13
N GLY A 347 -12.42 29.30 1.95
CA GLY A 347 -12.99 27.98 1.70
C GLY A 347 -11.96 26.85 1.70
N GLU A 348 -10.77 27.08 1.16
CA GLU A 348 -9.66 26.12 1.22
C GLU A 348 -9.15 25.97 2.65
N LEU A 349 -9.06 27.06 3.42
CA LEU A 349 -8.67 27.00 4.83
C LEU A 349 -9.68 26.20 5.67
N GLU A 350 -10.98 26.37 5.43
CA GLU A 350 -12.02 25.56 6.06
C GLU A 350 -11.86 24.08 5.68
N MET A 351 -11.64 23.79 4.40
CA MET A 351 -11.45 22.42 3.90
C MET A 351 -10.23 21.74 4.52
N VAL A 352 -9.10 22.45 4.65
CA VAL A 352 -7.90 21.93 5.34
C VAL A 352 -8.16 21.75 6.83
N THR A 353 -8.94 22.62 7.47
CA THR A 353 -9.33 22.45 8.89
C THR A 353 -10.17 21.19 9.07
N GLN A 354 -11.13 20.94 8.19
CA GLN A 354 -11.92 19.70 8.19
C GLN A 354 -11.06 18.47 7.87
N PHE A 355 -10.03 18.62 7.04
CA PHE A 355 -9.07 17.56 6.75
C PHE A 355 -8.22 17.18 7.96
N VAL A 356 -7.70 18.17 8.69
CA VAL A 356 -7.00 17.96 9.96
C VAL A 356 -7.89 17.17 10.93
N ASP A 357 -9.16 17.59 11.07
CA ASP A 357 -10.13 16.92 11.94
C ASP A 357 -10.42 15.48 11.52
N LEU A 358 -10.50 15.19 10.22
CA LEU A 358 -10.62 13.82 9.72
C LEU A 358 -9.39 12.97 10.09
N LEU A 359 -8.19 13.48 9.85
CA LEU A 359 -6.94 12.79 10.18
C LEU A 359 -6.79 12.54 11.69
N GLU A 360 -7.15 13.50 12.53
CA GLU A 360 -7.15 13.33 13.98
C GLU A 360 -8.02 12.15 14.44
N LYS A 361 -9.15 11.93 13.76
CA LYS A 361 -10.04 10.79 14.01
C LYS A 361 -9.51 9.46 13.43
N CYS A 362 -8.74 9.50 12.34
CA CYS A 362 -8.03 8.33 11.80
C CYS A 362 -6.87 7.88 12.72
N PHE A 363 -6.19 8.82 13.38
CA PHE A 363 -5.02 8.54 14.22
C PHE A 363 -5.35 8.36 15.70
N VAL A 364 -6.59 8.00 16.03
CA VAL A 364 -6.93 7.57 17.38
C VAL A 364 -6.19 6.25 17.68
N LEU A 365 -5.38 6.26 18.75
CA LEU A 365 -4.51 5.14 19.12
C LEU A 365 -5.30 3.86 19.45
N ASN A 366 -6.43 3.98 20.15
CA ASN A 366 -7.31 2.84 20.38
C ASN A 366 -8.13 2.54 19.11
N PRO A 367 -7.92 1.39 18.44
CA PRO A 367 -8.64 1.06 17.20
C PRO A 367 -10.16 1.03 17.37
N GLU A 368 -10.68 0.62 18.54
CA GLU A 368 -12.13 0.58 18.81
C GLU A 368 -12.79 1.97 18.80
N LYS A 369 -12.01 3.03 19.01
CA LYS A 369 -12.48 4.43 19.03
C LYS A 369 -12.10 5.18 17.75
N ARG A 370 -11.39 4.51 16.83
CA ARG A 370 -10.97 5.08 15.56
C ARG A 370 -12.18 5.21 14.64
N ILE A 371 -12.23 6.28 13.87
CA ILE A 371 -13.33 6.49 12.92
C ILE A 371 -13.46 5.32 11.96
N THR A 372 -14.68 4.86 11.73
CA THR A 372 -14.95 3.82 10.74
C THR A 372 -15.06 4.41 9.34
N ALA A 373 -14.89 3.61 8.29
CA ALA A 373 -15.07 4.06 6.91
C ALA A 373 -16.45 4.71 6.66
N ARG A 374 -17.52 4.18 7.29
CA ARG A 374 -18.87 4.73 7.17
C ARG A 374 -19.00 6.12 7.82
N GLU A 375 -18.42 6.30 9.00
CA GLU A 375 -18.38 7.59 9.69
C GLU A 375 -17.52 8.59 8.93
N ALA A 376 -16.38 8.15 8.38
CA ALA A 376 -15.50 8.98 7.55
C ALA A 376 -16.24 9.51 6.31
N LEU A 377 -17.00 8.67 5.60
CA LEU A 377 -17.82 9.09 4.46
C LEU A 377 -18.90 10.13 4.84
N SER A 378 -19.31 10.19 6.10
CA SER A 378 -20.26 11.18 6.61
C SER A 378 -19.58 12.44 7.16
N HIS A 379 -18.24 12.44 7.26
CA HIS A 379 -17.45 13.53 7.81
C HIS A 379 -17.61 14.81 6.98
N PRO A 380 -17.66 16.02 7.59
CA PRO A 380 -17.82 17.29 6.87
C PRO A 380 -16.84 17.50 5.71
N PHE A 381 -15.59 17.04 5.89
CA PHE A 381 -14.56 17.06 4.84
C PHE A 381 -14.97 16.31 3.58
N LEU A 382 -15.79 15.26 3.68
CA LEU A 382 -16.22 14.44 2.55
C LEU A 382 -17.68 14.73 2.13
N SER A 383 -18.57 15.07 3.07
CA SER A 383 -20.01 15.19 2.82
C SER A 383 -20.46 16.51 2.19
N ARG A 384 -19.70 17.61 2.31
CA ARG A 384 -20.09 18.91 1.71
C ARG A 384 -19.80 19.01 0.20
N HIS A 385 -20.79 18.82 -0.66
CA HIS A 385 -20.64 19.21 -2.06
C HIS A 385 -20.52 20.74 -2.14
N HIS A 386 -19.33 21.24 -2.47
CA HIS A 386 -19.11 22.64 -2.87
C HIS A 386 -18.81 22.69 -4.36
#